data_AF-A0A830FW39-F1
#
_entry.id   AF-A0A830FW39-F1
#
_cell.length_a   1.000
_cell.length_b   1.000
_cell.length_c   1.000
_cell.angle_alpha   90.00
_cell.angle_beta   90.00
_cell.angle_gamma   90.00
#
_symmetry.space_group_name_H-M   'P 1'
#
loop_
_entity.id
_entity.type
_entity.pdbx_description
1 polymer ?
#
loop_
_entity_poly.entity_id
_entity_poly.type
_entity_poly.pdbx_seq_one_letter_code
_entity_poly.pdbx_strand_id
1 'polypeptide(L)'
;MSSKYRHRNRGQKKLKWRWKDETDNRSLPQSWADKGRTESPEEDEVQLYAIQCRAGLLLEWLVNTRTGKLLRGPLSEKPGIRVLYVTADGEYALVKESEAREIDDSWKPPKRFASIIAKDPEEADPVPDSSQDYYRRSVEDLYDSP
;
A
#
# COMPACT_ATOMS: atom_id res chain seq x y z
N MET A 1 -5.25 -5.80 -56.10
CA MET A 1 -4.28 -5.14 -55.19
C MET A 1 -4.89 -5.05 -53.81
N SER A 2 -4.59 -6.01 -52.92
CA SER A 2 -5.17 -6.02 -51.57
C SER A 2 -4.35 -5.11 -50.64
N SER A 3 -4.95 -3.99 -50.25
CA SER A 3 -4.40 -3.07 -49.25
C SER A 3 -4.35 -3.79 -47.90
N LYS A 4 -3.15 -4.22 -47.50
CA LYS A 4 -2.89 -4.76 -46.17
C LYS A 4 -2.96 -3.59 -45.18
N TYR A 5 -4.12 -3.40 -44.55
CA TYR A 5 -4.24 -2.57 -43.36
C TYR A 5 -3.33 -3.14 -42.27
N ARG A 6 -2.11 -2.61 -42.17
CA ARG A 6 -1.22 -2.83 -41.04
C ARG A 6 -1.90 -2.23 -39.81
N HIS A 7 -2.54 -3.08 -39.01
CA HIS A 7 -2.85 -2.75 -37.62
C HIS A 7 -1.52 -2.41 -36.94
N ARG A 8 -1.18 -1.11 -36.90
CA ARG A 8 -0.12 -0.62 -36.02
C ARG A 8 -0.57 -0.98 -34.62
N ASN A 9 0.10 -1.96 -34.02
CA ASN A 9 -0.03 -2.36 -32.63
C ASN A 9 0.43 -1.18 -31.76
N ARG A 10 -0.41 -0.14 -31.66
CA ARG A 10 -0.26 0.95 -30.70
C ARG A 10 -0.44 0.26 -29.35
N GLY A 11 0.65 0.11 -28.59
CA GLY A 11 0.63 -0.60 -27.30
C GLY A 11 -0.61 -0.23 -26.50
N GLN A 12 -1.30 -1.25 -25.99
CA GLN A 12 -2.58 -1.09 -25.31
C GLN A 12 -2.45 0.00 -24.23
N LYS A 13 -3.48 0.84 -24.12
CA LYS A 13 -3.53 1.91 -23.12
C LYS A 13 -4.41 1.43 -21.98
N LYS A 14 -3.99 1.65 -20.73
CA LYS A 14 -4.77 1.31 -19.54
C LYS A 14 -4.72 2.45 -18.54
N LEU A 15 -5.80 2.65 -17.78
CA LEU A 15 -5.81 3.52 -16.62
C LEU A 15 -5.11 2.82 -15.45
N LYS A 16 -4.19 3.51 -14.79
CA LYS A 16 -3.50 3.04 -13.58
C LYS A 16 -3.50 4.15 -12.53
N TRP A 17 -3.86 3.79 -11.31
CA TRP A 17 -3.66 4.64 -10.14
C TRP A 17 -2.18 4.66 -9.75
N ARG A 18 -1.69 5.83 -9.36
CA ARG A 18 -0.33 6.03 -8.83
C ARG A 18 -0.41 6.95 -7.63
N TRP A 19 0.39 6.65 -6.63
CA TRP A 19 0.50 7.42 -5.41
C TRP A 19 1.25 8.75 -5.58
N LYS A 20 0.80 9.77 -4.87
CA LYS A 20 1.47 11.04 -4.64
C LYS A 20 1.44 11.36 -3.15
N ASP A 21 2.59 11.69 -2.59
CA ASP A 21 2.71 12.07 -1.18
C ASP A 21 2.10 13.45 -0.90
N GLU A 22 1.34 13.56 0.19
CA GLU A 22 0.82 14.84 0.73
C GLU A 22 1.25 15.08 2.18
N THR A 23 1.52 14.02 2.94
CA THR A 23 1.90 14.11 4.36
C THR A 23 3.11 13.25 4.66
N ASP A 24 3.83 13.61 5.72
CA ASP A 24 4.93 12.82 6.25
C ASP A 24 4.46 11.50 6.85
N ASN A 25 5.38 10.53 6.96
CA ASN A 25 5.13 9.30 7.70
C ASN A 25 4.86 9.61 9.17
N ARG A 26 3.85 8.95 9.72
CA ARG A 26 3.54 8.96 11.16
C ARG A 26 3.32 7.54 11.66
N SER A 27 3.50 7.34 12.95
CA SER A 27 3.10 6.09 13.62
C SER A 27 1.62 5.80 13.37
N LEU A 28 1.27 4.52 13.27
CA LEU A 28 -0.12 4.12 13.16
C LEU A 28 -0.88 4.56 14.43
N PRO A 29 -2.07 5.19 14.31
CA PRO A 29 -2.88 5.48 15.47
C PRO A 29 -3.28 4.19 16.20
N GLN A 30 -3.14 4.15 17.52
CA GLN A 30 -3.52 2.98 18.36
C GLN A 30 -4.93 2.46 18.04
N SER A 31 -5.90 3.39 17.91
CA SER A 31 -7.28 3.03 17.55
C SER A 31 -7.46 2.29 16.22
N TRP A 32 -6.50 2.38 15.30
CA TRP A 32 -6.50 1.61 14.05
C TRP A 32 -5.89 0.22 14.24
N ALA A 33 -4.87 0.10 15.10
CA ALA A 33 -4.32 -1.20 15.51
C ALA A 33 -5.41 -2.03 16.20
N ASP A 34 -6.06 -1.46 17.23
CA ASP A 34 -7.03 -2.17 18.08
C ASP A 34 -8.32 -2.56 17.35
N LYS A 35 -8.80 -1.70 16.44
CA LYS A 35 -10.11 -1.86 15.77
C LYS A 35 -9.99 -2.40 14.35
N GLY A 36 -8.76 -2.55 13.85
CA GLY A 36 -8.50 -3.14 12.54
C GLY A 36 -8.88 -4.62 12.51
N ARG A 37 -9.16 -5.13 11.32
CA ARG A 37 -9.28 -6.58 11.12
C ARG A 37 -7.90 -7.23 11.30
N THR A 38 -7.91 -8.42 11.90
CA THR A 38 -6.78 -9.34 11.91
C THR A 38 -7.03 -10.47 10.91
N GLU A 39 -6.05 -10.73 10.05
CA GLU A 39 -6.02 -11.91 9.19
C GLU A 39 -5.18 -13.00 9.88
N SER A 40 -5.69 -14.23 9.84
CA SER A 40 -4.95 -15.41 10.31
C SER A 40 -4.10 -15.96 9.16
N PRO A 41 -2.82 -16.29 9.41
CA PRO A 41 -1.96 -16.86 8.38
C PRO A 41 -2.36 -18.29 8.04
N GLU A 42 -2.22 -18.65 6.76
CA GLU A 42 -2.17 -20.05 6.32
C GLU A 42 -0.78 -20.67 6.59
N GLU A 43 -0.59 -21.97 6.32
CA GLU A 43 0.62 -22.73 6.75
C GLU A 43 1.96 -22.10 6.30
N ASP A 44 1.98 -21.41 5.16
CA ASP A 44 3.18 -20.82 4.56
C ASP A 44 3.20 -19.27 4.60
N GLU A 45 2.21 -18.64 5.26
CA GLU A 45 2.12 -17.18 5.32
C GLU A 45 2.75 -16.61 6.59
N VAL A 46 3.28 -15.39 6.47
CA VAL A 46 3.75 -14.59 7.60
C VAL A 46 2.73 -13.52 7.96
N GLN A 47 2.62 -13.22 9.26
CA GLN A 47 1.82 -12.09 9.73
C GLN A 47 2.64 -10.80 9.66
N LEU A 48 2.04 -9.75 9.11
CA LEU A 48 2.59 -8.40 9.13
C LEU A 48 1.64 -7.43 9.82
N TYR A 49 2.21 -6.58 10.67
CA TYR A 49 1.54 -5.65 11.57
C TYR A 49 1.67 -4.24 11.03
N ALA A 50 0.57 -3.50 10.93
CA ALA A 50 0.59 -2.11 10.51
C ALA A 50 1.27 -1.24 11.57
N ILE A 51 2.37 -0.57 11.24
CA ILE A 51 3.12 0.26 12.22
C ILE A 51 3.18 1.74 11.88
N GLN A 52 3.03 2.10 10.61
CA GLN A 52 3.08 3.49 10.16
C GLN A 52 2.04 3.74 9.07
N CYS A 53 1.58 4.99 8.98
CA CYS A 53 0.74 5.42 7.87
C CYS A 53 1.09 6.83 7.40
N ARG A 54 0.71 7.13 6.16
CA ARG A 54 0.67 8.50 5.64
C ARG A 54 -0.49 8.70 4.68
N ALA A 55 -1.04 9.91 4.70
CA ALA A 55 -2.05 10.38 3.76
C ALA A 55 -1.38 10.93 2.48
N GLY A 56 -2.02 10.69 1.34
CA GLY A 56 -1.56 11.14 0.04
C GLY A 56 -2.53 10.78 -1.08
N LEU A 57 -2.39 11.36 -2.25
CA LEU A 57 -3.38 11.21 -3.31
C LEU A 57 -3.14 9.95 -4.14
N LEU A 58 -4.22 9.27 -4.50
CA LEU A 58 -4.23 8.33 -5.60
C LEU A 58 -4.65 9.09 -6.85
N LEU A 59 -3.76 9.16 -7.83
CA LEU A 59 -3.96 9.85 -9.09
C LEU A 59 -4.10 8.84 -10.23
N GLU A 60 -5.14 8.99 -11.05
CA GLU A 60 -5.39 8.10 -12.19
C GLU A 60 -4.68 8.60 -13.45
N TRP A 61 -3.86 7.73 -14.05
CA TRP A 61 -3.09 8.05 -15.25
C TRP A 61 -3.39 7.08 -16.39
N LEU A 62 -3.41 7.59 -17.61
CA LEU A 62 -3.38 6.76 -18.81
C LEU A 62 -1.94 6.34 -19.09
N VAL A 63 -1.67 5.04 -19.08
CA VAL A 63 -0.33 4.49 -19.32
C VAL A 63 -0.30 3.61 -20.56
N ASN A 64 0.87 3.55 -21.20
CA ASN A 64 1.16 2.52 -22.18
C ASN A 64 1.49 1.22 -21.43
N THR A 65 0.71 0.16 -21.63
CA THR A 65 0.92 -1.10 -20.90
C THR A 65 2.23 -1.78 -21.25
N ARG A 66 2.72 -1.61 -22.49
CA ARG A 66 3.96 -2.24 -22.96
C ARG A 66 5.20 -1.56 -22.38
N THR A 67 5.21 -0.23 -22.28
CA THR A 67 6.40 0.52 -21.87
C THR A 67 6.32 1.09 -20.45
N GLY A 68 5.15 1.02 -19.81
CA GLY A 68 4.89 1.67 -18.51
C GLY A 68 4.89 3.21 -18.56
N LYS A 69 5.15 3.82 -19.72
CA LYS A 69 5.21 5.28 -19.87
C LYS A 69 3.85 5.91 -19.63
N LEU A 70 3.85 7.00 -18.86
CA LEU A 70 2.70 7.90 -18.73
C LEU A 70 2.39 8.51 -20.11
N LEU A 71 1.14 8.42 -20.53
CA LEU A 71 0.66 9.00 -21.78
C LEU A 71 -0.15 10.28 -21.55
N ARG A 72 -0.94 10.31 -20.47
CA ARG A 72 -1.81 11.43 -20.09
C ARG A 72 -2.21 11.31 -18.62
N GLY A 73 -2.45 12.43 -17.94
CA GLY A 73 -3.01 12.50 -16.59
C GLY A 73 -2.41 13.65 -15.76
N PRO A 74 -2.83 13.81 -14.49
CA PRO A 74 -3.83 12.98 -13.83
C PRO A 74 -5.24 13.23 -14.42
N LEU A 75 -6.06 12.19 -14.49
CA LEU A 75 -7.44 12.23 -15.04
C LEU A 75 -8.50 12.26 -13.93
N SER A 76 -8.18 11.63 -12.81
CA SER A 76 -9.02 11.53 -11.62
C SER A 76 -8.10 11.57 -10.40
N GLU A 77 -8.64 12.04 -9.29
CA GLU A 77 -7.97 12.11 -8.00
C GLU A 77 -8.90 11.56 -6.92
N LYS A 78 -8.34 10.87 -5.94
CA LYS A 78 -9.05 10.47 -4.73
C LYS A 78 -8.08 10.40 -3.54
N PRO A 79 -8.58 10.59 -2.32
CA PRO A 79 -7.76 10.45 -1.13
C PRO A 79 -7.25 9.00 -0.99
N GLY A 80 -6.00 8.86 -0.57
CA GLY A 80 -5.32 7.60 -0.35
C GLY A 80 -4.66 7.51 1.02
N ILE A 81 -4.52 6.29 1.52
CA ILE A 81 -3.67 5.99 2.67
C ILE A 81 -2.65 4.95 2.26
N ARG A 82 -1.40 5.21 2.60
CA ARG A 82 -0.31 4.25 2.48
C ARG A 82 0.06 3.79 3.89
N VAL A 83 0.16 2.48 4.07
CA VAL A 83 0.45 1.85 5.37
C VAL A 83 1.65 0.93 5.21
N LEU A 84 2.58 1.04 6.15
CA LEU A 84 3.72 0.14 6.28
C LEU A 84 3.33 -0.98 7.25
N TYR A 85 3.43 -2.22 6.77
CA TYR A 85 3.28 -3.44 7.54
C TYR A 85 4.64 -4.08 7.74
N VAL A 86 4.90 -4.64 8.91
CA VAL A 86 6.17 -5.30 9.25
C VAL A 86 5.92 -6.59 10.03
N THR A 87 6.74 -7.62 9.83
CA THR A 87 6.73 -8.82 10.67
C THR A 87 7.08 -8.50 12.12
N ALA A 88 6.65 -9.34 13.06
CA ALA A 88 6.87 -9.08 14.49
C ALA A 88 8.36 -8.96 14.86
N ASP A 89 9.24 -9.69 14.19
CA ASP A 89 10.70 -9.63 14.35
C ASP A 89 11.37 -8.42 13.69
N GLY A 90 10.64 -7.67 12.83
CA GLY A 90 11.18 -6.55 12.09
C GLY A 90 11.84 -6.90 10.75
N GLU A 91 11.96 -8.18 10.39
CA GLU A 91 12.79 -8.65 9.27
C GLU A 91 12.19 -8.41 7.89
N TYR A 92 10.86 -8.37 7.75
CA TYR A 92 10.19 -8.18 6.47
C TYR A 92 9.13 -7.10 6.54
N ALA A 93 8.97 -6.35 5.45
CA ALA A 93 8.03 -5.25 5.37
C ALA A 93 7.24 -5.24 4.06
N LEU A 94 6.00 -4.76 4.13
CA LEU A 94 5.14 -4.55 2.98
C LEU A 94 4.47 -3.18 3.05
N VAL A 95 4.54 -2.43 1.96
CA VAL A 95 3.79 -1.18 1.81
C VAL A 95 2.50 -1.43 1.05
N LYS A 96 1.37 -1.07 1.65
CA LYS A 96 0.05 -1.18 1.02
C LYS A 96 -0.58 0.19 0.83
N GLU A 97 -1.02 0.46 -0.39
CA GLU A 97 -1.79 1.63 -0.75
C GLU A 97 -3.27 1.27 -0.85
N SER A 98 -4.14 2.12 -0.31
CA SER A 98 -5.57 1.95 -0.42
C SER A 98 -6.27 3.30 -0.50
N GLU A 99 -7.49 3.30 -1.02
CA GLU A 99 -8.35 4.48 -1.02
C GLU A 99 -8.72 4.86 0.41
N ALA A 100 -8.43 6.09 0.80
CA ALA A 100 -8.84 6.63 2.09
C ALA A 100 -10.27 7.16 2.01
N ARG A 101 -10.87 7.39 3.18
CA ARG A 101 -12.15 8.09 3.30
C ARG A 101 -11.88 9.48 3.85
N GLU A 102 -12.43 10.48 3.20
CA GLU A 102 -12.47 11.83 3.73
C GLU A 102 -13.73 11.99 4.58
N ILE A 103 -13.55 12.27 5.86
CA ILE A 103 -14.64 12.49 6.83
C ILE A 103 -14.21 13.65 7.73
N ASP A 104 -15.03 14.71 7.80
CA ASP A 104 -14.79 15.89 8.63
C ASP A 104 -13.37 16.48 8.44
N ASP A 105 -12.97 16.70 7.18
CA ASP A 105 -11.63 17.16 6.77
C ASP A 105 -10.46 16.28 7.28
N SER A 106 -10.76 15.05 7.72
CA SER A 106 -9.80 14.08 8.24
C SER A 106 -9.74 12.84 7.36
N TRP A 107 -8.52 12.37 7.10
CA TRP A 107 -8.27 11.19 6.30
C TRP A 107 -8.34 9.94 7.18
N LYS A 108 -9.35 9.11 6.93
CA LYS A 108 -9.63 7.87 7.64
C LYS A 108 -9.28 6.66 6.76
N PRO A 109 -8.96 5.50 7.36
CA PRO A 109 -8.64 4.33 6.57
C PRO A 109 -9.93 3.76 5.95
N PRO A 110 -9.83 2.82 5.01
CA PRO A 110 -10.97 2.06 4.53
C PRO A 110 -11.82 1.48 5.68
N LYS A 111 -13.13 1.30 5.49
CA LYS A 111 -14.01 0.69 6.51
C LYS A 111 -13.53 -0.70 6.95
N ARG A 112 -12.89 -1.44 6.05
CA ARG A 112 -12.34 -2.79 6.28
C ARG A 112 -10.82 -2.78 6.37
N PHE A 113 -10.26 -1.78 7.06
CA PHE A 113 -8.84 -1.73 7.35
C PHE A 113 -8.38 -3.00 8.09
N ALA A 114 -7.24 -3.54 7.68
CA ALA A 114 -6.60 -4.64 8.39
C ALA A 114 -5.40 -4.08 9.16
N SER A 115 -5.41 -4.24 10.48
CA SER A 115 -4.28 -3.89 11.32
C SER A 115 -3.20 -4.97 11.30
N ILE A 116 -3.59 -6.22 11.02
CA ILE A 116 -2.68 -7.34 10.83
C ILE A 116 -3.12 -8.05 9.55
N ILE A 117 -2.19 -8.28 8.64
CA ILE A 117 -2.39 -9.01 7.38
C ILE A 117 -1.57 -10.29 7.39
N ALA A 118 -2.03 -11.29 6.64
CA ALA A 118 -1.25 -12.48 6.33
C ALA A 118 -0.89 -12.46 4.85
N LYS A 119 0.37 -12.77 4.53
CA LYS A 119 0.91 -12.71 3.18
C LYS A 119 1.97 -13.79 3.00
N ASP A 120 2.16 -14.23 1.76
CA ASP A 120 3.33 -15.03 1.40
C ASP A 120 4.61 -14.21 1.67
N PRO A 121 5.67 -14.80 2.26
CA PRO A 121 6.95 -14.13 2.47
C PRO A 121 7.53 -13.49 1.21
N GLU A 122 7.31 -14.07 0.03
CA GLU A 122 7.75 -13.52 -1.27
C GLU A 122 7.04 -12.21 -1.65
N GLU A 123 5.89 -11.90 -1.02
CA GLU A 123 5.20 -10.62 -1.19
C GLU A 123 5.80 -9.50 -0.32
N ALA A 124 6.69 -9.82 0.62
CA ALA A 124 7.29 -8.85 1.52
C ALA A 124 8.77 -8.61 1.19
N ASP A 125 9.22 -7.38 1.37
CA ASP A 125 10.60 -6.98 1.13
C ASP A 125 11.44 -7.18 2.41
N PRO A 126 12.66 -7.72 2.31
CA PRO A 126 13.55 -7.81 3.47
C PRO A 126 13.95 -6.41 3.96
N VAL A 127 13.96 -6.25 5.27
CA VAL A 127 14.36 -5.03 5.96
C VAL A 127 15.86 -5.08 6.27
N PRO A 128 16.63 -4.02 5.99
CA PRO A 128 18.03 -3.95 6.39
C PRO A 128 18.20 -4.11 7.91
N ASP A 129 19.18 -4.91 8.34
CA ASP A 129 19.47 -5.20 9.76
C ASP A 129 19.51 -3.95 10.65
N SER A 130 20.02 -2.83 10.14
CA SER A 130 20.09 -1.55 10.86
C SER A 130 18.73 -0.96 11.26
N SER A 131 17.64 -1.42 10.64
CA SER A 131 16.27 -0.92 10.82
C SER A 131 15.34 -1.93 11.50
N GLN A 132 15.72 -3.21 11.57
CA GLN A 132 14.87 -4.28 12.11
C GLN A 132 14.50 -4.02 13.57
N ASP A 133 15.48 -3.65 14.41
CA ASP A 133 15.24 -3.32 15.82
C ASP A 133 14.23 -2.18 16.01
N TYR A 134 14.24 -1.18 15.12
CA TYR A 134 13.29 -0.08 15.17
C TYR A 134 11.87 -0.55 14.83
N TYR A 135 11.72 -1.38 13.80
CA TYR A 135 10.41 -1.89 13.42
C TYR A 135 9.86 -2.91 14.41
N ARG A 136 10.68 -3.83 14.92
CA ARG A 136 10.29 -4.76 15.99
C ARG A 136 9.70 -4.02 17.19
N ARG A 137 10.42 -3.01 17.70
CA ARG A 137 9.91 -2.16 18.80
C ARG A 137 8.63 -1.43 18.45
N SER A 138 8.48 -0.98 17.21
CA SER A 138 7.26 -0.32 16.76
C SER A 138 6.05 -1.27 16.74
N VAL A 139 6.27 -2.56 16.48
CA VAL A 139 5.23 -3.59 16.61
C VAL A 139 4.92 -3.82 18.09
N GLU A 140 5.93 -4.07 18.92
CA GLU A 140 5.79 -4.28 20.36
C GLU A 140 4.99 -3.13 21.03
N ASP A 141 5.35 -1.89 20.74
CA ASP A 141 4.71 -0.69 21.29
C ASP A 141 3.22 -0.59 20.93
N LEU A 142 2.82 -1.07 19.75
CA LEU A 142 1.45 -0.96 19.25
C LEU A 142 0.57 -2.17 19.59
N TYR A 143 1.15 -3.37 19.67
CA TYR A 143 0.38 -4.63 19.70
C TYR A 143 0.63 -5.48 20.94
N ASP A 144 1.74 -5.29 21.66
CA ASP A 144 2.10 -6.06 22.86
C ASP A 144 1.88 -5.28 24.17
N SER A 145 1.43 -4.03 24.10
CA SER A 145 1.03 -3.25 25.27
C SER A 145 -0.36 -3.71 25.78
N PRO A 146 -0.53 -3.96 27.11
CA PRO A 146 -1.72 -4.58 27.69
C PRO A 146 -3.00 -3.73 27.68
#